data_AF-A0A962S982-F1
#
_entry.id   AF-A0A962S982-F1
#
_cell.length_a   1.000
_cell.length_b   1.000
_cell.length_c   1.000
_cell.angle_alpha   90.00
_cell.angle_beta   90.00
_cell.angle_gamma   90.00
#
_symmetry.space_group_name_H-M   'P 1'
#
loop_
_entity.id
_entity.type
_entity.pdbx_description
1 polymer ?
#
loop_
_entity_poly.entity_id
_entity_poly.type
_entity_poly.pdbx_seq_one_letter_code
_entity_poly.pdbx_strand_id
1 'polypeptide(L)'
;MKYFLIFIVAVVASASSFVVHVATIEWLPGWVSDQMQGVSIQPSWDVRFIAGVTSIEYGVGAMGLYYLARNKLMSFGKVKAALLFSVLMMAIHGAIFRQPFMDYVVGNPFHVVLVQNGFKWLVWLLMSFCVVFGFEIVIKITSANKSIQLTANASAD
;
A
#
# COMPACT_ATOMS: atom_id res chain seq x y z
N MET A 1 -1.41 -26.89 -3.78
CA MET A 1 -0.90 -25.98 -4.83
C MET A 1 -1.40 -24.53 -4.68
N LYS A 2 -2.71 -24.26 -4.53
CA LYS A 2 -3.25 -22.89 -4.36
C LYS A 2 -2.54 -22.05 -3.29
N TYR A 3 -2.40 -22.58 -2.06
CA TYR A 3 -1.76 -21.85 -0.95
C TYR A 3 -0.29 -21.53 -1.21
N PHE A 4 0.43 -22.44 -1.89
CA PHE A 4 1.80 -22.19 -2.32
C PHE A 4 1.88 -21.05 -3.33
N LEU A 5 0.99 -21.01 -4.32
CA LEU A 5 0.95 -19.90 -5.28
C LEU A 5 0.58 -18.56 -4.60
N ILE A 6 -0.32 -18.56 -3.62
CA ILE A 6 -0.63 -17.36 -2.81
C ILE A 6 0.63 -16.91 -2.04
N PHE A 7 1.38 -17.84 -1.46
CA PHE A 7 2.63 -17.53 -0.79
C PHE A 7 3.65 -16.90 -1.74
N ILE A 8 3.81 -17.44 -2.96
CA ILE A 8 4.68 -16.84 -3.99
C ILE A 8 4.23 -15.42 -4.33
N VAL A 9 2.92 -15.16 -4.47
CA VAL A 9 2.41 -13.80 -4.70
C VAL A 9 2.80 -12.86 -3.55
N ALA A 10 2.69 -13.30 -2.29
CA ALA A 10 3.09 -12.50 -1.13
C ALA A 10 4.59 -12.19 -1.14
N VAL A 11 5.44 -13.15 -1.51
CA VAL A 11 6.89 -12.94 -1.66
C VAL A 11 7.17 -11.91 -2.75
N VAL A 12 6.56 -12.04 -3.92
CA VAL A 12 6.75 -11.11 -5.05
C VAL A 12 6.27 -9.70 -4.69
N ALA A 13 5.11 -9.57 -4.05
CA ALA A 13 4.59 -8.27 -3.62
C ALA A 13 5.50 -7.60 -2.58
N SER A 14 6.05 -8.38 -1.65
CA SER A 14 7.02 -7.88 -0.67
C SER A 14 8.32 -7.43 -1.34
N ALA A 15 8.84 -8.21 -2.28
CA ALA A 15 10.04 -7.89 -3.02
C ALA A 15 9.89 -6.66 -3.92
N SER A 16 8.73 -6.45 -4.54
CA SER A 16 8.49 -5.29 -5.43
C SER A 16 8.62 -3.95 -4.67
N SER A 17 8.18 -3.94 -3.42
CA SER A 17 8.27 -2.77 -2.54
C SER A 17 9.65 -2.60 -1.93
N PHE A 18 10.42 -3.68 -1.80
CA PHE A 18 11.78 -3.64 -1.26
C PHE A 18 12.73 -2.82 -2.13
N VAL A 19 12.57 -2.85 -3.45
CA VAL A 19 13.39 -2.02 -4.37
C VAL A 19 13.22 -0.53 -4.08
N VAL A 20 11.98 -0.09 -3.87
CA VAL A 20 11.67 1.29 -3.49
C VAL A 20 12.19 1.58 -2.07
N HIS A 21 12.09 0.60 -1.17
CA HIS A 21 12.61 0.73 0.18
C HIS A 21 14.13 0.98 0.21
N VAL A 22 14.92 0.27 -0.59
CA VAL A 22 16.37 0.49 -0.72
C VAL A 22 16.67 1.96 -1.07
N ALA A 23 15.98 2.52 -2.06
CA ALA A 23 16.13 3.94 -2.40
C ALA A 23 15.75 4.88 -1.24
N THR A 24 14.72 4.54 -0.45
CA THR A 24 14.32 5.33 0.72
C THR A 24 15.30 5.29 1.89
N ILE A 25 16.16 4.28 1.99
CA ILE A 25 17.13 4.15 3.09
C ILE A 25 18.53 4.59 2.68
N GLU A 26 18.94 4.36 1.43
CA GLU A 26 20.31 4.64 0.98
C GLU A 26 20.47 6.06 0.42
N TRP A 27 19.50 6.51 -0.37
CA TRP A 27 19.61 7.78 -1.10
C TRP A 27 18.80 8.91 -0.45
N LEU A 28 17.55 8.63 -0.10
CA LEU A 28 16.61 9.64 0.37
C LEU A 28 17.09 10.40 1.61
N PRO A 29 17.71 9.79 2.65
CA PRO A 29 18.15 10.53 3.83
C PRO A 29 19.25 11.56 3.51
N GLY A 30 20.19 11.21 2.63
CA GLY A 30 21.23 12.12 2.17
C GLY A 30 20.64 13.31 1.41
N TRP A 31 19.75 13.02 0.44
CA TRP A 31 19.06 14.08 -0.30
C TRP A 31 18.23 14.99 0.62
N VAL A 32 17.48 14.43 1.59
CA VAL A 32 16.71 15.22 2.57
C VAL A 32 17.64 16.09 3.40
N SER A 33 18.76 15.56 3.88
CA SER A 33 19.74 16.32 4.66
C SER A 33 20.24 17.55 3.90
N ASP A 34 20.54 17.41 2.61
CA ASP A 34 20.97 18.52 1.76
C ASP A 34 19.87 19.57 1.59
N GLN A 35 18.62 19.14 1.43
CA GLN A 35 17.48 20.06 1.30
C GLN A 35 17.09 20.75 2.61
N MET A 36 17.47 20.17 3.75
CA MET A 36 17.15 20.68 5.08
C MET A 36 18.29 21.52 5.70
N GLN A 37 19.38 21.78 4.96
CA GLN A 37 20.48 22.59 5.46
C GLN A 37 19.99 23.99 5.87
N GLY A 38 20.25 24.36 7.13
CA GLY A 38 19.82 25.64 7.69
C GLY A 38 18.35 25.71 8.11
N VAL A 39 17.59 24.62 7.99
CA VAL A 39 16.21 24.51 8.47
C VAL A 39 16.20 23.92 9.88
N SER A 40 15.58 24.62 10.84
CA SER A 40 15.39 24.13 12.19
C SER A 40 13.99 23.52 12.34
N ILE A 41 13.95 22.26 12.78
CA ILE A 41 12.70 21.58 13.14
C ILE A 41 12.38 21.89 14.60
N GLN A 42 11.25 22.54 14.87
CA GLN A 42 10.82 22.92 16.22
C GLN A 42 9.61 22.07 16.64
N PRO A 43 9.76 21.16 17.62
CA PRO A 43 8.61 20.45 18.17
C PRO A 43 7.70 21.41 18.95
N SER A 44 6.40 21.42 18.64
CA SER A 44 5.41 22.26 19.34
C SER A 44 4.21 21.46 19.84
N TRP A 45 3.50 22.00 20.83
CA TRP A 45 2.24 21.42 21.32
C TRP A 45 1.12 21.52 20.28
N ASP A 46 1.13 22.56 19.44
CA ASP A 46 0.16 22.74 18.36
C ASP A 46 0.24 21.60 17.32
N VAL A 47 1.46 21.14 17.02
CA VAL A 47 1.72 19.99 16.15
C VAL A 47 1.05 18.72 16.71
N ARG A 48 0.98 18.55 18.04
CA ARG A 48 0.36 17.36 18.66
C ARG A 48 -1.16 17.35 18.51
N PHE A 49 -1.81 18.51 18.62
CA PHE A 49 -3.25 18.60 18.40
C PHE A 49 -3.60 18.26 16.94
N ILE A 50 -2.82 18.81 16.00
CA ILE A 50 -2.92 18.48 14.58
C ILE A 50 -2.72 16.98 14.35
N ALA A 51 -1.73 16.36 15.00
CA ALA A 51 -1.48 14.93 14.91
C ALA A 51 -2.66 14.08 15.42
N GLY A 52 -3.42 14.60 16.40
CA GLY A 52 -4.63 13.99 16.94
C GLY A 52 -5.79 14.08 15.96
N VAL A 53 -6.06 15.26 15.39
CA VAL A 53 -7.14 15.44 14.40
C VAL A 53 -6.88 14.60 13.14
N THR A 54 -5.65 14.62 12.64
CA THR A 54 -5.27 13.86 11.43
C THR A 54 -5.25 12.34 11.66
N SER A 55 -5.24 11.86 12.91
CA SER A 55 -5.32 10.43 13.21
C SER A 55 -6.67 9.78 12.83
N ILE A 56 -7.71 10.59 12.57
CA ILE A 56 -8.99 10.10 12.05
C ILE A 56 -8.80 9.32 10.74
N GLU A 57 -7.78 9.64 9.96
CA GLU A 57 -7.42 8.92 8.73
C GLU A 57 -7.28 7.41 8.95
N TYR A 58 -6.68 6.99 10.07
CA TYR A 58 -6.52 5.57 10.41
C TYR A 58 -7.86 4.86 10.59
N GLY A 59 -8.77 5.49 11.34
CA GLY A 59 -10.10 4.94 11.61
C GLY A 59 -10.91 4.81 10.33
N VAL A 60 -10.89 5.85 9.49
CA VAL A 60 -11.56 5.85 8.18
C VAL A 60 -10.97 4.77 7.26
N GLY A 61 -9.64 4.66 7.19
CA GLY A 61 -8.96 3.64 6.40
C GLY A 61 -9.31 2.21 6.85
N ALA A 62 -9.28 1.95 8.15
CA ALA A 62 -9.60 0.64 8.71
C ALA A 62 -11.08 0.26 8.50
N MET A 63 -12.00 1.19 8.72
CA MET A 63 -13.43 0.99 8.45
C MET A 63 -13.67 0.72 6.97
N GLY A 64 -13.05 1.50 6.08
CA GLY A 64 -13.16 1.32 4.63
C GLY A 64 -12.63 -0.04 4.18
N LEU A 65 -11.48 -0.47 4.71
CA LEU A 65 -10.90 -1.78 4.42
C LEU A 65 -11.83 -2.90 4.87
N TYR A 66 -12.35 -2.83 6.10
CA TYR A 66 -13.28 -3.84 6.61
C TYR A 66 -14.57 -3.89 5.78
N TYR A 67 -15.16 -2.73 5.48
CA TYR A 67 -16.37 -2.63 4.67
C TYR A 67 -16.19 -3.24 3.27
N LEU A 68 -15.09 -2.93 2.58
CA LEU A 68 -14.83 -3.48 1.24
C LEU A 68 -14.39 -4.95 1.25
N ALA A 69 -13.66 -5.38 2.28
CA ALA A 69 -13.36 -6.79 2.49
C ALA A 69 -14.67 -7.59 2.67
N ARG A 70 -15.64 -7.03 3.41
CA ARG A 70 -16.96 -7.62 3.59
C ARG A 70 -17.80 -7.62 2.31
N ASN A 71 -17.81 -6.52 1.56
CA ASN A 71 -18.71 -6.31 0.41
C ASN A 71 -18.09 -6.62 -0.97
N LYS A 72 -17.09 -7.50 -1.02
CA LYS A 72 -16.33 -7.88 -2.23
C LYS A 72 -15.76 -6.68 -2.99
N LEU A 73 -14.56 -6.26 -2.58
CA LEU A 73 -13.68 -5.31 -3.30
C LEU A 73 -13.56 -5.57 -4.82
N MET A 74 -13.61 -6.84 -5.24
CA MET A 74 -13.47 -7.25 -6.64
C MET A 74 -14.65 -6.89 -7.55
N SER A 75 -15.80 -6.48 -6.99
CA SER A 75 -16.97 -6.02 -7.77
C SER A 75 -16.65 -4.80 -8.65
N PHE A 76 -15.65 -4.01 -8.28
CA PHE A 76 -15.22 -2.81 -9.03
C PHE A 76 -14.23 -3.10 -10.17
N GLY A 77 -13.78 -4.35 -10.35
CA GLY A 77 -12.76 -4.75 -11.33
C GLY A 77 -11.33 -4.58 -10.80
N LYS A 78 -10.39 -5.30 -11.43
CA LYS A 78 -9.01 -5.51 -10.89
C LYS A 78 -8.20 -4.23 -10.69
N VAL A 79 -8.21 -3.34 -11.68
CA VAL A 79 -7.44 -2.08 -11.62
C VAL A 79 -7.99 -1.16 -10.54
N LYS A 80 -9.32 -0.99 -10.49
CA LYS A 80 -9.96 -0.18 -9.45
C LYS A 80 -9.77 -0.78 -8.06
N ALA A 81 -9.86 -2.11 -7.95
CA ALA A 81 -9.59 -2.82 -6.70
C ALA A 81 -8.15 -2.61 -6.22
N ALA A 82 -7.14 -2.65 -7.11
CA ALA A 82 -5.74 -2.38 -6.77
C ALA A 82 -5.53 -0.93 -6.29
N LEU A 83 -6.14 0.05 -6.98
CA LEU A 83 -6.07 1.46 -6.59
C LEU A 83 -6.77 1.72 -5.24
N LEU A 84 -7.99 1.19 -5.07
CA LEU A 84 -8.74 1.32 -3.82
C LEU A 84 -8.00 0.64 -2.66
N PHE A 85 -7.45 -0.55 -2.89
CA PHE A 85 -6.65 -1.25 -1.89
C PHE A 85 -5.40 -0.45 -1.52
N SER A 86 -4.70 0.15 -2.49
CA SER A 86 -3.57 1.04 -2.23
C SER A 86 -3.96 2.23 -1.36
N VAL A 87 -5.04 2.93 -1.73
CA VAL A 87 -5.57 4.06 -0.95
C VAL A 87 -5.92 3.62 0.48
N LEU A 88 -6.61 2.52 0.66
CA LEU A 88 -6.94 2.01 1.99
C LEU A 88 -5.70 1.65 2.82
N MET A 89 -4.72 1.01 2.20
CA MET A 89 -3.45 0.68 2.85
C MET A 89 -2.69 1.95 3.26
N MET A 90 -2.64 2.95 2.37
CA MET A 90 -2.04 4.25 2.69
C MET A 90 -2.78 4.95 3.84
N ALA A 91 -4.12 4.94 3.85
CA ALA A 91 -4.93 5.54 4.91
C ALA A 91 -4.68 4.88 6.28
N ILE A 92 -4.61 3.54 6.32
CA ILE A 92 -4.31 2.78 7.54
C ILE A 92 -2.88 3.05 8.05
N HIS A 93 -1.97 3.49 7.19
CA HIS A 93 -0.64 3.92 7.59
C HIS A 93 -0.53 5.44 7.79
N GLY A 94 -1.64 6.18 7.63
CA GLY A 94 -1.68 7.64 7.77
C GLY A 94 -0.85 8.35 6.71
N ALA A 95 -0.59 7.69 5.59
CA ALA A 95 0.33 8.14 4.57
C ALA A 95 -0.35 9.08 3.57
N ILE A 96 -1.68 9.20 3.52
CA ILE A 96 -2.36 10.03 2.53
C ILE A 96 -2.33 11.50 2.93
N PHE A 97 -2.82 11.81 4.13
CA PHE A 97 -3.01 13.20 4.55
C PHE A 97 -2.21 13.53 5.81
N ARG A 98 -2.28 12.67 6.82
CA ARG A 98 -1.62 12.87 8.11
C ARG A 98 -0.13 13.06 7.94
N GLN A 99 0.56 12.09 7.34
CA GLN A 99 2.01 12.15 7.26
C GLN A 99 2.51 13.34 6.41
N PRO A 100 1.99 13.60 5.19
CA PRO A 100 2.41 14.78 4.43
C PRO A 100 2.12 16.10 5.15
N PHE A 101 0.94 16.21 5.78
CA PHE A 101 0.58 17.43 6.51
C PHE A 101 1.47 17.63 7.74
N MET A 102 1.74 16.57 8.49
CA MET A 102 2.64 16.61 9.65
C MET A 102 4.07 16.98 9.24
N ASP A 103 4.60 16.36 8.19
CA ASP A 103 5.94 16.66 7.69
C ASP A 103 6.04 18.15 7.28
N TYR A 104 5.00 18.70 6.65
CA TYR A 104 4.94 20.12 6.30
C TYR A 104 4.84 21.04 7.53
N VAL A 105 3.92 20.75 8.46
CA VAL A 105 3.68 21.57 9.66
C VAL A 105 4.91 21.58 10.59
N VAL A 106 5.69 20.50 10.61
CA VAL A 106 6.93 20.40 11.38
C VAL A 106 8.07 21.25 10.79
N GLY A 107 7.89 21.76 9.56
CA GLY A 107 8.80 22.71 8.92
C GLY A 107 9.54 22.17 7.71
N ASN A 108 9.20 20.97 7.21
CA ASN A 108 9.85 20.46 6.00
C ASN A 108 9.39 21.27 4.78
N PRO A 109 10.31 21.65 3.88
CA PRO A 109 9.95 22.25 2.60
C PRO A 109 8.98 21.36 1.83
N PHE A 110 8.04 21.98 1.11
CA PHE A 110 6.98 21.26 0.42
C PHE A 110 7.49 20.20 -0.57
N HIS A 111 8.58 20.47 -1.29
CA HIS A 111 9.20 19.50 -2.20
C HIS A 111 9.78 18.28 -1.46
N VAL A 112 10.35 18.48 -0.27
CA VAL A 112 10.86 17.39 0.57
C VAL A 112 9.70 16.50 1.03
N VAL A 113 8.61 17.12 1.50
CA VAL A 113 7.39 16.42 1.90
C VAL A 113 6.85 15.54 0.75
N LEU A 114 6.75 16.11 -0.45
CA LEU A 114 6.25 15.38 -1.62
C LEU A 114 7.13 14.20 -2.00
N VAL A 115 8.46 14.38 -2.00
CA VAL A 115 9.39 13.30 -2.36
C VAL A 115 9.33 12.19 -1.30
N GLN A 116 9.48 12.54 -0.01
CA GLN A 116 9.45 11.56 1.08
C GLN A 116 8.15 10.74 1.12
N ASN A 117 7.00 11.41 0.99
CA ASN A 117 5.71 10.73 1.01
C ASN A 117 5.40 10.06 -0.33
N GLY A 118 5.88 10.60 -1.45
CA GLY A 118 5.78 9.98 -2.76
C GLY A 118 6.41 8.59 -2.82
N PHE A 119 7.57 8.39 -2.19
CA PHE A 119 8.15 7.04 -2.06
C PHE A 119 7.27 6.10 -1.23
N LYS A 120 6.67 6.58 -0.13
CA LYS A 120 5.73 5.79 0.68
C LYS A 120 4.49 5.41 -0.15
N TRP A 121 3.94 6.34 -0.93
CA TRP A 121 2.81 6.06 -1.82
C TRP A 121 3.15 5.02 -2.88
N LEU A 122 4.33 5.12 -3.48
CA LEU A 122 4.79 4.19 -4.49
C LEU A 122 4.91 2.77 -3.94
N VAL A 123 5.43 2.60 -2.72
CA VAL A 123 5.49 1.29 -2.03
C VAL A 123 4.10 0.66 -1.94
N TRP A 124 3.13 1.39 -1.38
CA TRP A 124 1.77 0.87 -1.18
C TRP A 124 1.05 0.60 -2.50
N LEU A 125 1.30 1.41 -3.52
CA LEU A 125 0.78 1.21 -4.86
C LEU A 125 1.33 -0.07 -5.47
N LEU A 126 2.65 -0.26 -5.50
CA LEU A 126 3.28 -1.44 -6.08
C LEU A 126 2.85 -2.72 -5.36
N MET A 127 2.90 -2.72 -4.01
CA MET A 127 2.42 -3.83 -3.18
C MET A 127 0.97 -4.20 -3.54
N SER A 128 0.08 -3.22 -3.59
CA SER A 128 -1.34 -3.44 -3.85
C SER A 128 -1.62 -3.98 -5.25
N PHE A 129 -0.89 -3.49 -6.26
CA PHE A 129 -0.96 -4.02 -7.61
C PHE A 129 -0.50 -5.49 -7.65
N CYS A 130 0.65 -5.82 -7.06
CA CYS A 130 1.16 -7.18 -7.02
C CYS A 130 0.18 -8.14 -6.32
N VAL A 131 -0.38 -7.73 -5.17
CA VAL A 131 -1.34 -8.54 -4.41
C VAL A 131 -2.61 -8.78 -5.22
N VAL A 132 -3.26 -7.71 -5.72
CA VAL A 132 -4.56 -7.87 -6.41
C VAL A 132 -4.40 -8.65 -7.70
N PHE A 133 -3.42 -8.32 -8.55
CA PHE A 133 -3.23 -9.04 -9.81
C PHE A 133 -2.72 -10.47 -9.59
N GLY A 134 -1.74 -10.65 -8.70
CA GLY A 134 -1.19 -11.97 -8.39
C GLY A 134 -2.25 -12.90 -7.82
N PHE A 135 -3.01 -12.44 -6.82
CA PHE A 135 -4.05 -13.24 -6.20
C PHE A 135 -5.14 -13.65 -7.21
N GLU A 136 -5.56 -12.72 -8.06
CA GLU A 136 -6.53 -12.97 -9.13
C GLU A 136 -6.05 -14.00 -10.16
N ILE A 137 -4.76 -13.99 -10.52
CA ILE A 137 -4.17 -15.01 -11.39
C ILE A 137 -4.25 -16.39 -10.72
N VAL A 138 -3.91 -16.48 -9.43
CA VAL A 138 -3.96 -17.74 -8.68
C VAL A 138 -5.38 -18.31 -8.61
N ILE A 139 -6.39 -17.45 -8.40
CA ILE A 139 -7.80 -17.87 -8.41
C ILE A 139 -8.18 -18.43 -9.79
N LYS A 140 -7.84 -17.73 -10.88
CA LYS A 140 -8.13 -18.21 -12.25
C LYS A 140 -7.49 -19.56 -12.55
N ILE A 141 -6.20 -19.73 -12.24
CA ILE A 141 -5.47 -20.99 -12.47
C ILE A 141 -6.08 -22.13 -11.65
N THR A 142 -6.41 -21.87 -10.37
CA THR A 142 -6.98 -22.90 -9.50
C THR A 142 -8.38 -23.33 -9.96
N SER A 143 -9.20 -22.37 -10.42
CA SER A 143 -10.53 -22.68 -10.96
C SER A 143 -10.46 -23.48 -12.26
N ALA A 144 -9.54 -23.14 -13.17
CA ALA A 144 -9.33 -23.90 -14.42
C ALA A 144 -8.85 -25.33 -14.17
N ASN A 145 -7.91 -25.52 -13.22
CA ASN A 145 -7.45 -26.87 -12.85
C ASN A 145 -8.58 -27.72 -12.25
N LYS A 146 -9.49 -27.10 -11.47
CA LYS A 146 -10.64 -27.80 -10.90
C LYS A 146 -11.62 -28.26 -11.99
N SER A 147 -11.89 -27.44 -13.00
CA SER A 147 -12.78 -27.84 -14.11
C SER A 147 -12.19 -28.97 -14.95
N ILE A 148 -10.87 -28.94 -15.22
CA ILE A 148 -10.19 -29.99 -15.98
C ILE A 148 -10.26 -31.35 -15.26
N GLN A 149 -10.02 -31.37 -13.94
CA GLN A 149 -10.13 -32.61 -13.15
C GLN A 149 -11.55 -33.20 -13.16
N LEU A 150 -12.58 -32.35 -13.10
CA LEU A 150 -13.98 -32.80 -13.14
C LEU A 150 -14.32 -33.45 -14.49
N THR A 151 -13.90 -32.84 -15.61
CA THR A 151 -14.11 -33.44 -16.94
C THR A 151 -13.35 -34.73 -17.15
N ALA A 152 -12.11 -34.83 -16.65
CA ALA A 152 -11.31 -36.05 -16.79
C ALA A 152 -11.91 -37.23 -16.02
N ASN A 153 -12.45 -36.98 -14.82
CA ASN A 153 -13.12 -38.02 -14.03
C ASN A 153 -14.46 -38.45 -14.68
N ALA A 154 -15.22 -37.51 -15.25
CA ALA A 154 -16.49 -37.82 -15.91
C ALA A 154 -16.33 -38.60 -17.24
N SER A 155 -15.14 -38.59 -17.85
CA SER A 155 -14.83 -39.38 -19.06
C SER A 155 -14.23 -40.76 -18.76
N ALA A 156 -13.97 -41.07 -17.49
CA ALA A 156 -13.40 -42.34 -17.05
C ALA A 156 -14.45 -43.33 -16.51
N ASP A 157 -15.70 -42.89 -16.40
CA ASP A 157 -16.90 -43.69 -16.06
C ASP A 157 -17.70 -44.02 -17.35
#